data_AF-A0A943QNJ5-F1
#
_entry.id   AF-A0A943QNJ5-F1
#
_cell.length_a   1.000
_cell.length_b   1.000
_cell.length_c   1.000
_cell.angle_alpha   90.00
_cell.angle_beta   90.00
_cell.angle_gamma   90.00
#
_symmetry.space_group_name_H-M   'P 1'
#
loop_
_entity.id
_entity.type
_entity.pdbx_description
1 polymer ?
#
loop_
_entity_poly.entity_id
_entity_poly.type
_entity_poly.pdbx_seq_one_letter_code
_entity_poly.pdbx_strand_id
1 'polypeptide(L)' 'MTTPLFLLRAVELGLSVSDLSLLTIGLVNDMFTEKNNDDYKYKEVATQEDFDKF' A
#
# COMPACT_ATOMS: atom_id res chain seq x y z
N MET A 1 -13.76 -3.03 6.00
CA MET A 1 -12.97 -4.19 5.49
C MET A 1 -13.37 -5.41 6.30
N THR A 2 -13.75 -6.52 5.67
CA THR A 2 -14.04 -7.79 6.37
C THR A 2 -12.78 -8.66 6.43
N THR A 3 -12.69 -9.59 7.36
CA THR A 3 -11.52 -10.48 7.50
C THR A 3 -11.18 -11.26 6.22
N PRO A 4 -12.15 -11.84 5.47
CA PRO A 4 -11.82 -12.52 4.20
C PRO A 4 -11.25 -11.57 3.14
N LEU A 5 -11.79 -10.34 3.06
CA LEU A 5 -11.28 -9.33 2.14
C LEU A 5 -9.87 -8.88 2.52
N PHE A 6 -9.59 -8.70 3.81
CA PHE A 6 -8.25 -8.34 4.30
C PHE A 6 -7.22 -9.40 3.92
N LEU A 7 -7.53 -10.69 4.13
CA LEU A 7 -6.62 -11.79 3.76
C LEU A 7 -6.39 -11.86 2.25
N LEU A 8 -7.43 -11.63 1.44
CA LEU A 8 -7.26 -11.52 0.00
C LEU A 8 -6.31 -10.38 -0.38
N ARG A 9 -6.48 -9.18 0.22
CA ARG A 9 -5.58 -8.04 -0.03
C ARG A 9 -4.14 -8.31 0.41
N ALA A 10 -3.94 -8.99 1.54
CA ALA A 10 -2.61 -9.39 2.00
C ALA A 10 -1.91 -10.28 0.95
N VAL A 11 -2.63 -11.25 0.40
CA VAL A 11 -2.10 -12.13 -0.66
C VAL A 11 -1.86 -11.36 -1.97
N GLU A 12 -2.72 -10.41 -2.34
CA GLU A 12 -2.52 -9.52 -3.49
C GLU A 12 -1.29 -8.60 -3.36
N LEU A 13 -0.84 -8.34 -2.13
CA LEU A 13 0.41 -7.64 -1.81
C LEU A 13 1.62 -8.58 -1.74
N GLY A 14 1.42 -9.89 -1.93
CA GLY A 14 2.48 -10.90 -1.82
C GLY A 14 2.83 -11.28 -0.38
N LEU A 15 2.02 -10.90 0.61
CA LEU A 15 2.24 -11.26 2.01
C LEU A 15 1.71 -12.66 2.30
N SER A 16 2.52 -13.45 2.97
CA SER A 16 2.08 -14.74 3.51
C SER A 16 1.30 -14.53 4.82
N VAL A 17 0.52 -15.54 5.23
CA VAL A 17 -0.19 -15.50 6.51
C VAL A 17 0.79 -15.38 7.69
N SER A 18 2.01 -15.92 7.56
CA SER A 18 3.04 -15.82 8.59
C SER A 18 3.53 -14.37 8.79
N ASP A 19 3.60 -13.58 7.71
CA ASP A 19 4.03 -12.18 7.77
C ASP A 19 3.04 -11.30 8.53
N LEU A 20 1.75 -11.67 8.53
CA LEU A 20 0.70 -10.96 9.26
C LEU A 20 0.87 -10.97 10.77
N SER A 21 1.72 -11.84 11.31
CA SER A 21 2.08 -11.80 12.74
C SER A 21 3.03 -10.66 13.11
N LEU A 22 3.74 -10.11 12.13
CA LEU A 22 4.72 -9.04 12.30
C LEU A 22 4.15 -7.66 11.93
N LEU A 23 3.01 -7.64 11.23
CA LEU A 23 2.40 -6.45 10.66
C LEU A 23 1.08 -6.13 11.36
N THR A 24 0.81 -4.84 11.54
CA THR A 24 -0.50 -4.40 12.00
C THR A 24 -1.48 -4.35 10.83
N ILE A 25 -2.77 -4.50 11.12
CA ILE A 25 -3.84 -4.33 10.12
C ILE A 25 -3.75 -2.96 9.44
N GLY A 26 -3.37 -1.91 10.19
CA GLY A 26 -3.17 -0.56 9.66
C GLY A 26 -2.09 -0.52 8.60
N LEU A 27 -0.91 -1.08 8.89
CA LEU A 27 0.22 -1.09 7.95
C LEU A 27 -0.11 -1.83 6.65
N VAL A 28 -0.82 -2.96 6.73
CA VAL A 28 -1.27 -3.68 5.52
C VAL A 28 -2.27 -2.87 4.72
N ASN A 29 -3.16 -2.12 5.38
CA ASN A 29 -4.10 -1.23 4.69
C ASN A 29 -3.40 -0.04 4.04
N ASP A 30 -2.37 0.51 4.68
CA ASP A 30 -1.58 1.62 4.14
C ASP A 30 -0.83 1.16 2.88
N MET A 31 -0.15 0.01 2.94
CA MET A 31 0.49 -0.58 1.76
C MET A 31 -0.50 -0.87 0.62
N PHE A 32 -1.70 -1.36 0.95
CA PHE A 32 -2.75 -1.57 -0.03
C PHE A 32 -3.23 -0.24 -0.65
N THR A 33 -3.31 0.82 0.14
CA THR A 33 -3.66 2.17 -0.33
C THR A 33 -2.60 2.70 -1.27
N GLU A 34 -1.31 2.58 -0.93
CA GLU A 34 -0.23 3.06 -1.80
C GLU A 34 -0.13 2.30 -3.10
N LYS A 35 -0.33 0.98 -3.07
CA LYS A 35 -0.44 0.20 -4.31
C LYS A 35 -1.54 0.73 -5.25
N ASN A 36 -2.68 1.17 -4.70
CA ASN A 36 -3.76 1.73 -5.53
C ASN A 36 -3.44 3.16 -6.00
N ASN A 37 -2.67 3.91 -5.21
CA ASN A 37 -2.22 5.26 -5.55
C ASN A 37 -1.21 5.24 -6.70
N ASP A 38 -0.40 4.17 -6.84
CA ASP A 38 0.54 4.02 -7.96
C ASP A 38 -0.14 4.09 -9.34
N ASP A 39 -1.36 3.54 -9.46
CA ASP A 39 -2.16 3.56 -10.69
C ASP A 39 -3.04 4.82 -10.82
N TYR A 40 -3.05 5.69 -9.81
CA TYR A 40 -3.90 6.87 -9.79
C TYR A 40 -3.32 8.01 -10.66
N LYS A 41 -4.17 8.59 -11.51
CA LYS A 41 -3.80 9.72 -12.36
C LYS A 41 -3.89 11.03 -11.60
N TYR A 42 -2.83 11.38 -10.90
CA TYR A 42 -2.72 12.69 -10.26
C TYR A 42 -2.62 13.81 -11.31
N LYS A 43 -3.25 14.95 -11.01
CA LYS A 43 -3.15 16.16 -11.85
C LYS A 43 -1.72 16.71 -11.85
N GLU A 44 -1.05 16.60 -10.72
CA GLU A 44 0.29 17.09 -10.46
C GLU A 44 1.07 15.94 -9.81
N VAL A 45 2.21 15.58 -10.38
CA VAL A 45 3.10 14.54 -9.88
C VAL A 45 4.41 15.23 -9.53
N ALA A 46 4.91 15.00 -8.31
CA ALA A 46 6.19 15.53 -7.89
C ALA A 46 7.30 15.02 -8.82
N THR A 47 8.13 15.94 -9.29
CA THR A 47 9.27 15.63 -10.15
C THR A 47 10.55 15.50 -9.33
N GLN A 48 11.61 14.95 -9.93
CA GLN A 48 12.92 14.92 -9.30
C GLN A 48 13.41 16.32 -8.90
N GLU A 49 13.11 17.35 -9.70
CA GLU A 49 13.46 18.74 -9.39
C GLU A 49 12.78 19.27 -8.12
N ASP A 50 11.62 18.72 -7.73
CA ASP A 50 10.93 19.10 -6.50
C ASP A 50 11.58 18.45 -5.28
N PHE A 51 12.09 17.22 -5.42
CA PHE A 51 12.85 16.55 -4.36
C PHE A 51 14.23 17.16 -4.15
N ASP A 52 14.90 17.60 -5.22
CA ASP A 52 16.24 18.22 -5.15
C ASP A 52 16.24 19.61 -4.48
N LYS A 53 15.05 20.19 -4.23
CA LYS A 53 14.87 21.49 -3.54
C LYS A 53 14.67 21.37 -2.03
N PHE A 54 14.55 20.16 -1.49
CA PHE A 54 14.46 19.89 -0.04
C PHE A 54 15.84 19.82 0.62
#